data_AF-A0A959DYZ5-F1
#
_entry.id   AF-A0A959DYZ5-F1
#
_cell.length_a   1.000
_cell.length_b   1.000
_cell.length_c   1.000
_cell.angle_alpha   90.00
_cell.angle_beta   90.00
_cell.angle_gamma   90.00
#
_symmetry.space_group_name_H-M   'P 1'
#
loop_
_entity.id
_entity.type
_entity.pdbx_description
1 polymer ?
#
loop_
_entity_poly.entity_id
_entity_poly.type
_entity_poly.pdbx_seq_one_letter_code
_entity_poly.pdbx_strand_id
1 'polypeptide(L)'
;MQKQLAILCFWGLFLLVSACGGESPSQGQNGNDQTQDTSATGDNSGTAASEPACDLKTPVLDGNRIFMRQTQRMVVITADSSTYDDELGDSHRILEVYNTSNCQIADRKVLEVNESPDFPYYLAQINYNNSSTLVGIRGASNIYCYDVGNLRLSNPIQPGFLRERYSEDAQSGHILRLEVWEDFLVGFAQDKGVFAVSVEKTAMQASPVLPIAEFQTGEGQYSSLFAFSFPEGKSQLAIPSYDIDADEFSVNPLFDQPLAVNTTLGSNVRNNRYLVLPLQGQSGAVAIDMQEKKRIELPADVETQSVQNILRWIRANVK
;
A
#
# COMPACT_ATOMS: atom_id res chain seq x y z
N MET A 1 20.05 58.84 25.80
CA MET A 1 19.61 60.18 26.27
C MET A 1 18.27 60.48 25.59
N GLN A 2 17.24 60.74 26.41
CA GLN A 2 15.90 61.31 26.10
C GLN A 2 15.01 60.56 25.08
N LYS A 3 13.96 59.84 25.50
CA LYS A 3 12.60 60.30 25.96
C LYS A 3 11.74 60.86 24.81
N GLN A 4 10.44 60.60 24.62
CA GLN A 4 9.40 59.74 25.23
C GLN A 4 8.05 60.10 24.51
N LEU A 5 7.10 59.14 24.48
CA LEU A 5 5.61 59.31 24.57
C LEU A 5 4.82 60.04 23.44
N ALA A 6 3.52 59.80 23.15
CA ALA A 6 2.40 59.09 23.79
C ALA A 6 1.30 58.74 22.73
N ILE A 7 0.63 57.57 22.74
CA ILE A 7 -0.68 57.17 23.34
C ILE A 7 -1.96 57.75 22.69
N LEU A 8 -2.86 56.84 22.24
CA LEU A 8 -4.35 56.82 22.39
C LEU A 8 -4.90 55.59 21.61
N CYS A 9 -5.27 54.45 22.21
CA CYS A 9 -6.47 54.08 22.99
C CYS A 9 -7.84 54.39 22.34
N PHE A 10 -8.59 53.35 21.95
CA PHE A 10 -10.02 53.07 22.29
C PHE A 10 -10.48 51.80 21.51
N TRP A 11 -10.68 50.63 22.13
CA TRP A 11 -11.90 50.12 22.80
C TRP A 11 -13.17 50.06 21.92
N GLY A 12 -13.69 48.84 21.72
CA GLY A 12 -14.95 48.59 21.00
C GLY A 12 -15.35 47.11 20.97
N LEU A 13 -15.47 46.49 22.15
CA LEU A 13 -16.17 45.23 22.41
C LEU A 13 -17.69 45.47 22.25
N PHE A 14 -18.45 44.61 21.55
CA PHE A 14 -19.84 44.24 21.94
C PHE A 14 -20.46 43.10 21.11
N LEU A 15 -20.83 42.05 21.86
CA LEU A 15 -22.03 41.18 21.82
C LEU A 15 -22.45 40.36 20.59
N LEU A 16 -22.28 39.03 20.76
CA LEU A 16 -23.32 37.99 20.87
C LEU A 16 -24.75 38.37 20.44
N VAL A 17 -25.27 37.64 19.46
CA VAL A 17 -26.71 37.34 19.33
C VAL A 17 -26.88 35.82 19.18
N SER A 18 -27.53 35.25 20.19
CA SER A 18 -28.12 33.92 20.18
C SER A 18 -29.47 33.98 19.47
N ALA A 19 -29.74 33.04 18.56
CA ALA A 19 -31.10 32.74 18.10
C ALA A 19 -31.32 31.23 18.14
N CYS A 20 -32.31 30.80 18.91
CA CYS A 20 -32.82 29.44 18.99
C CYS A 20 -33.95 29.23 17.98
N GLY A 21 -34.07 27.99 17.49
CA GLY A 21 -35.38 27.33 17.30
C GLY A 21 -35.84 27.07 15.86
N GLY A 22 -36.01 25.79 15.52
CA GLY A 22 -36.85 25.36 14.40
C GLY A 22 -36.52 23.94 13.92
N GLU A 23 -37.25 22.93 14.40
CA GLU A 23 -37.28 21.58 13.81
C GLU A 23 -38.30 21.49 12.66
N SER A 24 -38.03 20.51 11.77
CA SER A 24 -38.94 19.74 10.90
C SER A 24 -39.13 20.19 9.42
N PRO A 25 -39.48 19.26 8.50
CA PRO A 25 -38.50 18.61 7.61
C PRO A 25 -38.83 18.77 6.12
N SER A 26 -37.84 18.63 5.23
CA SER A 26 -38.10 18.53 3.78
C SER A 26 -37.16 17.57 3.08
N GLN A 27 -37.73 16.42 2.73
CA GLN A 27 -37.53 15.63 1.50
C GLN A 27 -36.17 15.78 0.78
N GLY A 28 -35.30 14.79 0.96
CA GLY A 28 -34.18 14.51 0.06
C GLY A 28 -34.55 13.39 -0.91
N GLN A 29 -34.64 13.73 -2.19
CA GLN A 29 -34.80 12.81 -3.31
C GLN A 29 -33.64 11.82 -3.40
N ASN A 30 -33.99 10.55 -3.61
CA ASN A 30 -33.07 9.51 -4.07
C ASN A 30 -32.46 9.91 -5.42
N GLY A 31 -31.16 10.22 -5.41
CA GLY A 31 -30.29 10.20 -6.57
C GLY A 31 -29.17 9.20 -6.30
N ASN A 32 -29.33 7.98 -6.82
CA ASN A 32 -28.25 6.98 -6.88
C ASN A 32 -27.16 7.53 -7.80
N ASP A 33 -26.01 7.88 -7.24
CA ASP A 33 -24.75 7.97 -7.98
C ASP A 33 -23.93 6.75 -7.59
N GLN A 34 -23.81 5.81 -8.55
CA GLN A 34 -23.03 4.59 -8.39
C GLN A 34 -21.57 4.92 -8.60
N THR A 35 -20.83 5.16 -7.52
CA THR A 35 -19.39 4.95 -7.51
C THR A 35 -19.16 3.44 -7.48
N GLN A 36 -18.61 2.92 -8.58
CA GLN A 36 -18.26 1.52 -8.75
C GLN A 36 -17.02 1.22 -7.90
N ASP A 37 -17.26 0.78 -6.67
CA ASP A 37 -16.26 0.23 -5.79
C ASP A 37 -15.88 -1.17 -6.32
N THR A 38 -14.62 -1.36 -6.72
CA THR A 38 -14.06 -2.66 -7.10
C THR A 38 -13.79 -3.51 -5.86
N SER A 39 -14.84 -3.77 -5.09
CA SER A 39 -14.91 -4.89 -4.17
C SER A 39 -15.21 -6.16 -4.98
N ALA A 40 -14.16 -6.84 -5.45
CA ALA A 40 -14.33 -8.15 -6.07
C ALA A 40 -14.65 -9.20 -5.00
N THR A 41 -15.95 -9.41 -4.85
CA THR A 41 -16.70 -10.47 -4.17
C THR A 41 -16.02 -11.86 -4.25
N GLY A 42 -15.47 -12.32 -3.13
CA GLY A 42 -15.42 -13.73 -2.77
C GLY A 42 -16.60 -14.04 -1.84
N ASP A 43 -17.76 -14.31 -2.42
CA ASP A 43 -19.01 -14.55 -1.71
C ASP A 43 -18.97 -15.94 -1.04
N ASN A 44 -18.45 -16.01 0.19
CA ASN A 44 -18.72 -17.11 1.10
C ASN A 44 -19.79 -16.64 2.09
N SER A 45 -21.04 -16.79 1.70
CA SER A 45 -22.22 -16.71 2.57
C SER A 45 -22.20 -17.89 3.56
N GLY A 46 -21.31 -17.80 4.53
CA GLY A 46 -21.41 -18.47 5.82
C GLY A 46 -21.34 -17.35 6.85
N THR A 47 -22.30 -17.31 7.78
CA THR A 47 -22.32 -16.42 8.95
C THR A 47 -20.89 -16.10 9.40
N ALA A 48 -20.45 -14.85 9.25
CA ALA A 48 -19.10 -14.44 9.61
C ALA A 48 -18.88 -14.82 11.07
N ALA A 49 -18.12 -15.88 11.32
CA ALA A 49 -17.74 -16.28 12.66
C ALA A 49 -17.09 -15.06 13.32
N SER A 50 -17.65 -14.62 14.44
CA SER A 50 -17.10 -13.51 15.22
C SER A 50 -15.62 -13.77 15.48
N GLU A 51 -14.79 -12.75 15.27
CA GLU A 51 -13.36 -12.85 15.54
C GLU A 51 -13.14 -13.37 16.98
N PRO A 52 -12.29 -14.40 17.19
CA PRO A 52 -12.05 -14.92 18.53
C PRO A 52 -11.51 -13.82 19.45
N ALA A 53 -12.15 -13.61 20.60
CA ALA A 53 -11.67 -12.66 21.59
C ALA A 53 -10.63 -13.36 22.48
N CYS A 54 -9.34 -13.11 22.20
CA CYS A 54 -8.29 -13.35 23.20
C CYS A 54 -8.05 -12.06 23.97
N ASP A 55 -8.07 -12.16 25.30
CA ASP A 55 -7.80 -11.03 26.19
C ASP A 55 -6.31 -10.68 26.10
N LEU A 56 -6.03 -9.53 25.48
CA LEU A 56 -4.68 -8.99 25.37
C LEU A 56 -4.31 -8.30 26.68
N LYS A 57 -3.12 -8.60 27.21
CA LYS A 57 -2.66 -8.07 28.49
C LYS A 57 -2.10 -6.66 28.40
N THR A 58 -1.84 -6.18 27.19
CA THR A 58 -1.13 -4.93 26.90
C THR A 58 -1.89 -4.11 25.86
N PRO A 59 -1.78 -2.76 25.90
CA PRO A 59 -2.42 -1.89 24.93
C PRO A 59 -1.94 -2.15 23.50
N VAL A 60 -2.87 -2.15 22.54
CA VAL A 60 -2.59 -2.35 21.12
C VAL A 60 -3.08 -1.13 20.35
N LEU A 61 -2.25 -0.62 19.46
CA LEU A 61 -2.63 0.48 18.57
C LEU A 61 -3.68 0.01 17.56
N ASP A 62 -4.45 0.96 17.01
CA ASP A 62 -5.39 0.62 15.96
C ASP A 62 -4.67 0.01 14.74
N GLY A 63 -5.30 -0.99 14.13
CA GLY A 63 -4.70 -1.77 13.03
C GLY A 63 -3.63 -2.79 13.44
N ASN A 64 -3.21 -2.86 14.71
CA ASN A 64 -2.13 -3.78 15.16
C ASN A 64 -2.61 -5.13 15.66
N ARG A 65 -3.75 -5.59 15.15
CA ARG A 65 -4.31 -6.90 15.40
C ARG A 65 -4.93 -7.45 14.12
N ILE A 66 -4.59 -8.68 13.76
CA ILE A 66 -5.23 -9.40 12.66
C ILE A 66 -5.48 -10.86 13.01
N PHE A 67 -6.66 -11.36 12.68
CA PHE A 67 -7.00 -12.78 12.79
C PHE A 67 -6.84 -13.51 11.45
N MET A 68 -5.92 -14.46 11.42
CA MET A 68 -5.63 -15.31 10.27
C MET A 68 -6.46 -16.59 10.33
N ARG A 69 -7.60 -16.59 9.63
CA ARG A 69 -8.56 -17.73 9.64
C ARG A 69 -7.94 -19.05 9.19
N GLN A 70 -7.05 -19.01 8.19
CA GLN A 70 -6.41 -20.18 7.61
C GLN A 70 -5.55 -20.94 8.62
N THR A 71 -4.93 -20.23 9.56
CA THR A 71 -4.06 -20.79 10.60
C THR A 71 -4.71 -20.83 11.98
N GLN A 72 -5.89 -20.24 12.14
CA GLN A 72 -6.54 -20.03 13.44
C GLN A 72 -5.60 -19.36 14.45
N ARG A 73 -4.89 -18.33 13.97
CA ARG A 73 -3.93 -17.55 14.76
C ARG A 73 -4.26 -16.07 14.70
N MET A 74 -4.01 -15.38 15.80
CA MET A 74 -4.11 -13.93 15.87
C MET A 74 -2.71 -13.36 16.00
N VAL A 75 -2.38 -12.40 15.13
CA VAL A 75 -1.10 -11.69 15.14
C VAL A 75 -1.31 -10.30 15.72
N VAL A 76 -0.45 -9.90 16.63
CA VAL A 76 -0.57 -8.65 17.38
C VAL A 76 0.79 -7.95 17.46
N ILE A 77 0.80 -6.63 17.28
CA ILE A 77 1.93 -5.77 17.64
C ILE A 77 1.56 -4.94 18.86
N THR A 78 2.32 -5.12 19.94
CA THR A 78 2.06 -4.49 21.24
C THR A 78 3.34 -3.92 21.85
N ALA A 79 3.23 -3.32 23.03
CA ALA A 79 4.33 -2.85 23.85
C ALA A 79 4.30 -3.53 25.23
N ASP A 80 5.48 -3.68 25.83
CA ASP A 80 5.61 -3.96 27.26
C ASP A 80 6.88 -3.29 27.81
N SER A 81 7.16 -3.52 29.10
CA SER A 81 8.30 -2.94 29.80
C SER A 81 9.66 -3.30 29.19
N SER A 82 9.77 -4.33 28.34
CA SER A 82 11.03 -4.67 27.66
C SER A 82 11.32 -3.77 26.45
N THR A 83 10.31 -3.04 25.97
CA THR A 83 10.43 -2.09 24.85
C THR A 83 10.15 -0.65 25.25
N TYR A 84 9.88 -0.40 26.53
CA TYR A 84 9.66 0.93 27.07
C TYR A 84 10.96 1.74 27.05
N ASP A 85 10.86 2.98 26.60
CA ASP A 85 11.91 3.98 26.65
C ASP A 85 11.55 5.07 27.68
N ASP A 86 12.51 5.44 28.54
CA ASP A 86 12.25 6.37 29.66
C ASP A 86 11.87 7.79 29.19
N GLU A 87 12.32 8.21 28.01
CA GLU A 87 12.05 9.54 27.45
C GLU A 87 10.88 9.51 26.45
N LEU A 88 10.74 8.42 25.70
CA LEU A 88 9.84 8.32 24.54
C LEU A 88 8.62 7.41 24.77
N GLY A 89 8.60 6.62 25.84
CA GLY A 89 7.46 5.79 26.25
C GLY A 89 7.39 4.43 25.54
N ASP A 90 6.16 3.96 25.30
CA ASP A 90 5.89 2.64 24.73
C ASP A 90 6.25 2.57 23.23
N SER A 91 7.17 1.67 22.88
CA SER A 91 7.72 1.61 21.51
C SER A 91 6.92 0.73 20.53
N HIS A 92 5.94 -0.04 21.00
CA HIS A 92 5.11 -0.96 20.18
C HIS A 92 5.92 -1.85 19.21
N ARG A 93 6.91 -2.58 19.72
CA ARG A 93 7.81 -3.47 18.96
C ARG A 93 7.68 -4.95 19.31
N ILE A 94 6.71 -5.33 20.13
CA ILE A 94 6.50 -6.72 20.51
C ILE A 94 5.53 -7.37 19.53
N LEU A 95 6.03 -8.27 18.68
CA LEU A 95 5.22 -9.13 17.84
C LEU A 95 4.83 -10.37 18.63
N GLU A 96 3.54 -10.61 18.80
CA GLU A 96 2.99 -11.80 19.43
C GLU A 96 2.02 -12.51 18.49
N VAL A 97 2.08 -13.84 18.52
CA VAL A 97 1.16 -14.71 17.77
C VAL A 97 0.45 -15.61 18.74
N TYR A 98 -0.87 -15.55 18.76
CA TYR A 98 -1.72 -16.33 19.66
C TYR A 98 -2.39 -17.48 18.91
N ASN A 99 -2.48 -18.64 19.54
CA ASN A 99 -3.43 -19.68 19.12
C ASN A 99 -4.82 -19.27 19.60
N THR A 100 -5.78 -19.08 18.70
CA THR A 100 -7.11 -18.56 19.08
C THR A 100 -7.99 -19.57 19.81
N SER A 101 -7.64 -20.86 19.78
CA SER A 101 -8.38 -21.91 20.48
C SER A 101 -8.16 -21.92 22.00
N ASN A 102 -7.02 -21.41 22.48
CA ASN A 102 -6.67 -21.41 23.91
C ASN A 102 -6.06 -20.08 24.39
N CYS A 103 -5.94 -19.09 23.51
CA CYS A 103 -5.37 -17.77 23.76
C CYS A 103 -3.96 -17.79 24.38
N GLN A 104 -3.19 -18.85 24.10
CA GLN A 104 -1.78 -18.92 24.47
C GLN A 104 -0.91 -18.37 23.34
N ILE A 105 0.16 -17.69 23.74
CA ILE A 105 1.21 -17.20 22.83
C ILE A 105 1.92 -18.40 22.21
N ALA A 106 1.84 -18.52 20.90
CA ALA A 106 2.54 -19.49 20.06
C ALA A 106 3.96 -19.02 19.71
N ASP A 107 4.14 -17.71 19.48
CA ASP A 107 5.44 -17.11 19.20
C ASP A 107 5.46 -15.66 19.70
N ARG A 108 6.65 -15.19 20.08
CA ARG A 108 6.91 -13.81 20.52
C ARG A 108 8.27 -13.35 20.02
N LYS A 109 8.32 -12.18 19.40
CA LYS A 109 9.55 -11.53 18.92
C LYS A 109 9.58 -10.06 19.35
N VAL A 110 10.80 -9.55 19.55
CA VAL A 110 11.04 -8.11 19.71
C VAL A 110 11.59 -7.62 18.37
N LEU A 111 10.88 -6.70 17.72
CA LEU A 111 11.32 -6.04 16.51
C LEU A 111 12.39 -4.99 16.86
N GLU A 112 13.32 -4.75 15.94
CA GLU A 112 14.41 -3.79 16.14
C GLU A 112 13.86 -2.36 16.21
N VAL A 113 14.59 -1.44 16.86
CA VAL A 113 14.25 -0.01 16.80
C VAL A 113 14.34 0.45 15.35
N ASN A 114 13.29 1.12 14.87
CA ASN A 114 13.19 1.60 13.50
C ASN A 114 13.34 3.11 13.50
N GLU A 115 14.56 3.57 13.30
CA GLU A 115 15.01 4.96 13.48
C GLU A 115 14.95 5.48 14.93
N SER A 116 13.80 5.36 15.61
CA SER A 116 13.61 5.85 16.98
C SER A 116 12.60 4.99 17.77
N PRO A 117 12.72 4.86 19.10
CA PRO A 117 11.76 4.11 19.92
C PRO A 117 10.30 4.61 19.82
N ASP A 118 10.06 5.89 19.58
CA ASP A 118 8.70 6.45 19.42
C ASP A 118 8.06 6.18 18.05
N PHE A 119 8.76 5.52 17.12
CA PHE A 119 8.19 5.08 15.86
C PHE A 119 7.70 3.62 15.96
N PRO A 120 6.38 3.40 16.12
CA PRO A 120 5.82 2.07 16.28
C PRO A 120 5.83 1.29 14.97
N TYR A 121 5.69 -0.04 15.08
CA TYR A 121 5.37 -0.87 13.93
C TYR A 121 3.86 -1.00 13.75
N TYR A 122 3.45 -1.20 12.50
CA TYR A 122 2.09 -1.50 12.13
C TYR A 122 1.97 -2.76 11.28
N LEU A 123 0.87 -3.49 11.44
CA LEU A 123 0.53 -4.55 10.49
C LEU A 123 0.09 -3.93 9.15
N ALA A 124 0.35 -4.64 8.05
CA ALA A 124 -0.12 -4.26 6.73
C ALA A 124 -1.65 -4.17 6.72
N GLN A 125 -2.19 -3.06 6.21
CA GLN A 125 -3.61 -2.72 6.27
C GLN A 125 -4.46 -3.71 5.49
N ILE A 126 -3.95 -4.17 4.35
CA ILE A 126 -4.62 -5.16 3.50
C ILE A 126 -3.71 -6.36 3.30
N ASN A 127 -4.29 -7.55 3.49
CA ASN A 127 -3.64 -8.83 3.26
C ASN A 127 -4.46 -9.62 2.22
N TYR A 128 -4.17 -9.39 0.95
CA TYR A 128 -4.76 -10.12 -0.17
C TYR A 128 -4.07 -11.48 -0.34
N ASN A 129 -4.52 -12.45 0.44
CA ASN A 129 -3.96 -13.79 0.47
C ASN A 129 -5.06 -14.81 0.18
N ASN A 130 -5.15 -15.28 -1.07
CA ASN A 130 -6.01 -16.42 -1.38
C ASN A 130 -5.39 -17.74 -0.89
N SER A 131 -4.06 -17.79 -0.76
CA SER A 131 -3.31 -18.99 -0.41
C SER A 131 -2.15 -18.77 0.59
N SER A 132 -1.81 -17.50 0.85
CA SER A 132 -0.65 -17.13 1.65
C SER A 132 -0.96 -16.99 3.15
N THR A 133 0.03 -17.28 3.99
CA THR A 133 -0.02 -17.12 5.46
C THR A 133 0.90 -15.98 5.91
N LEU A 134 1.28 -15.12 4.97
CA LEU A 134 2.18 -14.00 5.21
C LEU A 134 1.41 -12.81 5.77
N VAL A 135 2.06 -12.11 6.70
CA VAL A 135 1.61 -10.82 7.23
C VAL A 135 2.76 -9.84 7.07
N GLY A 136 2.48 -8.71 6.45
CA GLY A 136 3.42 -7.60 6.32
C GLY A 136 3.44 -6.77 7.60
N ILE A 137 4.61 -6.29 7.98
CA ILE A 137 4.82 -5.42 9.14
C ILE A 137 5.62 -4.20 8.66
N ARG A 138 5.04 -3.00 8.74
CA ARG A 138 5.72 -1.75 8.40
C ARG A 138 6.22 -1.07 9.67
N GLY A 139 7.44 -0.57 9.69
CA GLY A 139 7.85 0.48 10.62
C GLY A 139 8.18 1.75 9.84
N ALA A 140 9.00 2.64 10.41
CA ALA A 140 9.39 3.89 9.76
C ALA A 140 10.12 3.65 8.43
N SER A 141 11.29 3.01 8.41
CA SER A 141 12.05 2.72 7.17
C SER A 141 12.22 1.23 6.87
N ASN A 142 12.09 0.36 7.88
CA ASN A 142 12.16 -1.09 7.69
C ASN A 142 10.77 -1.74 7.56
N ILE A 143 10.73 -2.83 6.79
CA ILE A 143 9.58 -3.73 6.67
C ILE A 143 10.00 -5.12 7.17
N TYR A 144 9.06 -5.89 7.69
CA TYR A 144 9.21 -7.33 7.87
C TYR A 144 8.07 -8.07 7.21
N CYS A 145 8.33 -9.34 6.87
CA CYS A 145 7.32 -10.30 6.52
C CYS A 145 7.32 -11.40 7.58
N TYR A 146 6.14 -11.78 8.07
CA TYR A 146 5.98 -12.87 9.02
C TYR A 146 5.13 -13.98 8.43
N ASP A 147 5.68 -15.19 8.36
CA ASP A 147 4.91 -16.38 7.99
C ASP A 147 4.23 -16.96 9.22
N VAL A 148 2.92 -16.70 9.33
CA VAL A 148 2.09 -17.14 10.44
C VAL A 148 1.95 -18.66 10.50
N GLY A 149 2.05 -19.36 9.36
CA GLY A 149 1.97 -20.82 9.33
C GLY A 149 3.19 -21.46 9.98
N ASN A 150 4.38 -20.99 9.58
CA ASN A 150 5.67 -21.55 10.00
C ASN A 150 6.30 -20.82 11.20
N LEU A 151 5.66 -19.77 11.73
CA LEU A 151 6.14 -18.95 12.85
C LEU A 151 7.54 -18.38 12.60
N ARG A 152 7.73 -17.77 11.43
CA ARG A 152 9.04 -17.25 11.02
C ARG A 152 8.95 -15.81 10.56
N LEU A 153 9.78 -14.97 11.15
CA LEU A 153 10.01 -13.57 10.75
C LEU A 153 11.14 -13.51 9.72
N SER A 154 10.99 -12.69 8.69
CA SER A 154 12.07 -12.35 7.77
C SER A 154 13.16 -11.51 8.47
N ASN A 155 14.30 -11.34 7.82
CA ASN A 155 15.20 -10.23 8.15
C ASN A 155 14.51 -8.88 7.83
N PRO A 156 15.01 -7.75 8.37
CA PRO A 156 14.54 -6.43 7.98
C PRO A 156 14.68 -6.23 6.46
N ILE A 157 13.65 -5.67 5.85
CA ILE A 157 13.52 -5.47 4.41
C ILE A 157 13.55 -3.96 4.14
N GLN A 158 14.41 -3.55 3.22
CA GLN A 158 14.47 -2.18 2.71
C GLN A 158 13.76 -2.07 1.36
N PRO A 159 12.98 -1.02 1.12
CA PRO A 159 12.47 -0.68 -0.21
C PRO A 159 13.60 -0.53 -1.24
N GLY A 160 13.34 -0.95 -2.48
CA GLY A 160 14.24 -0.74 -3.62
C GLY A 160 13.53 -0.01 -4.75
N PHE A 161 14.27 0.85 -5.46
CA PHE A 161 13.74 1.71 -6.53
C PHE A 161 14.59 1.57 -7.79
N LEU A 162 13.97 1.72 -8.97
CA LEU A 162 14.67 1.59 -10.25
C LEU A 162 15.70 2.70 -10.46
N ARG A 163 15.40 3.90 -9.96
CA ARG A 163 16.27 5.08 -10.01
C ARG A 163 16.56 5.54 -8.59
N GLU A 164 17.67 6.26 -8.43
CA GLU A 164 17.97 6.95 -7.18
C GLU A 164 16.84 7.92 -6.83
N ARG A 165 16.52 8.01 -5.54
CA ARG A 165 15.48 8.86 -4.99
C ARG A 165 16.07 9.77 -3.91
N TYR A 166 15.89 11.07 -4.05
CA TYR A 166 16.45 12.05 -3.11
C TYR A 166 15.55 12.24 -1.90
N SER A 167 16.14 12.52 -0.74
CA SER A 167 15.38 12.85 0.46
C SER A 167 15.23 14.36 0.51
N GLU A 168 14.02 14.82 0.78
CA GLU A 168 13.71 16.24 0.93
C GLU A 168 13.87 16.67 2.40
N ASP A 169 13.50 15.79 3.33
CA ASP A 169 13.60 16.01 4.77
C ASP A 169 13.91 14.73 5.56
N ALA A 170 13.76 14.79 6.89
CA ALA A 170 14.04 13.70 7.82
C ALA A 170 12.97 12.58 7.80
N GLN A 171 11.78 12.84 7.24
CA GLN A 171 10.69 11.86 7.09
C GLN A 171 10.72 11.20 5.71
N SER A 172 11.47 11.73 4.75
CA SER A 172 11.66 11.11 3.44
C SER A 172 12.15 9.66 3.57
N GLY A 173 11.42 8.73 2.95
CA GLY A 173 11.66 7.29 3.05
C GLY A 173 10.76 6.58 4.06
N HIS A 174 10.01 7.31 4.90
CA HIS A 174 9.04 6.71 5.81
C HIS A 174 7.97 5.92 5.05
N ILE A 175 7.69 4.71 5.49
CA ILE A 175 6.74 3.79 4.87
C ILE A 175 5.34 4.13 5.38
N LEU A 176 4.61 4.86 4.55
CA LEU A 176 3.26 5.31 4.86
C LEU A 176 2.23 4.19 4.65
N ARG A 177 2.49 3.32 3.66
CA ARG A 177 1.56 2.27 3.23
C ARG A 177 2.28 0.97 2.92
N LEU A 178 1.62 -0.14 3.27
CA LEU A 178 2.07 -1.49 3.00
C LEU A 178 0.88 -2.43 2.88
N GLU A 179 0.87 -3.21 1.82
CA GLU A 179 -0.06 -4.30 1.57
C GLU A 179 0.69 -5.61 1.30
N VAL A 180 0.08 -6.71 1.69
CA VAL A 180 0.49 -8.06 1.26
C VAL A 180 -0.39 -8.47 0.10
N TRP A 181 0.23 -8.90 -0.99
CA TRP A 181 -0.45 -9.39 -2.18
C TRP A 181 0.19 -10.71 -2.63
N GLU A 182 -0.45 -11.80 -2.25
CA GLU A 182 0.06 -13.18 -2.39
C GLU A 182 1.46 -13.36 -1.77
N ASP A 183 2.50 -13.49 -2.61
CA ASP A 183 3.92 -13.62 -2.21
C ASP A 183 4.70 -12.31 -2.36
N PHE A 184 4.00 -11.18 -2.48
CA PHE A 184 4.59 -9.86 -2.63
C PHE A 184 4.18 -8.91 -1.51
N LEU A 185 5.08 -7.99 -1.18
CA LEU A 185 4.77 -6.80 -0.40
C LEU A 185 4.81 -5.60 -1.34
N VAL A 186 3.77 -4.78 -1.32
CA VAL A 186 3.66 -3.58 -2.16
C VAL A 186 3.36 -2.40 -1.24
N GLY A 187 4.09 -1.31 -1.38
CA GLY A 187 3.93 -0.17 -0.48
C GLY A 187 4.35 1.16 -1.09
N PHE A 188 4.25 2.20 -0.27
CA PHE A 188 4.62 3.57 -0.61
C PHE A 188 5.52 4.15 0.48
N ALA A 189 6.64 4.72 0.05
CA ALA A 189 7.57 5.44 0.92
C ALA A 189 7.55 6.94 0.57
N GLN A 190 7.42 7.78 1.60
CA GLN A 190 7.33 9.24 1.48
C GLN A 190 8.50 9.79 0.65
N ASP A 191 8.19 10.63 -0.34
CA ASP A 191 9.11 11.24 -1.32
C ASP A 191 9.90 10.27 -2.23
N LYS A 192 9.85 8.96 -1.96
CA LYS A 192 10.52 7.91 -2.75
C LYS A 192 9.57 7.25 -3.75
N GLY A 193 8.29 7.20 -3.42
CA GLY A 193 7.23 6.61 -4.22
C GLY A 193 6.95 5.15 -3.89
N VAL A 194 6.34 4.46 -4.85
CA VAL A 194 5.93 3.07 -4.69
C VAL A 194 7.10 2.11 -4.81
N PHE A 195 7.06 1.02 -4.05
CA PHE A 195 8.01 -0.07 -4.09
C PHE A 195 7.29 -1.42 -4.04
N ALA A 196 7.99 -2.46 -4.48
CA ALA A 196 7.54 -3.83 -4.37
C ALA A 196 8.67 -4.76 -3.96
N VAL A 197 8.33 -5.83 -3.26
CA VAL A 197 9.25 -6.85 -2.76
C VAL A 197 8.63 -8.22 -2.99
N SER A 198 9.38 -9.16 -3.52
CA SER A 198 9.00 -10.57 -3.58
C SER A 198 9.49 -11.29 -2.34
N VAL A 199 8.67 -12.17 -1.77
CA VAL A 199 9.00 -12.98 -0.60
C VAL A 199 9.05 -14.45 -0.99
N GLU A 200 10.23 -15.07 -0.89
CA GLU A 200 10.35 -16.51 -1.00
C GLU A 200 10.00 -17.13 0.36
N LYS A 201 8.80 -17.73 0.44
CA LYS A 201 8.21 -18.19 1.69
C LYS A 201 9.04 -19.27 2.41
N THR A 202 9.77 -20.11 1.70
CA THR A 202 10.51 -21.26 2.27
C THR A 202 11.79 -20.86 2.98
N ALA A 203 12.47 -19.82 2.51
CA ALA A 203 13.66 -19.25 3.14
C ALA A 203 13.33 -17.99 3.96
N MET A 204 12.14 -17.41 3.78
CA MET A 204 11.78 -16.04 4.21
C MET A 204 12.79 -15.01 3.72
N GLN A 205 13.26 -15.21 2.49
CA GLN A 205 14.13 -14.25 1.81
C GLN A 205 13.27 -13.28 1.02
N ALA A 206 13.51 -12.00 1.25
CA ALA A 206 12.85 -10.92 0.53
C ALA A 206 13.82 -10.29 -0.47
N SER A 207 13.31 -9.86 -1.62
CA SER A 207 14.12 -9.17 -2.63
C SER A 207 13.30 -8.08 -3.32
N PRO A 208 13.87 -6.88 -3.54
CA PRO A 208 13.16 -5.83 -4.26
C PRO A 208 12.74 -6.29 -5.66
N VAL A 209 11.50 -6.01 -6.02
CA VAL A 209 10.99 -6.13 -7.39
C VAL A 209 11.11 -4.75 -8.01
N LEU A 210 12.08 -4.56 -8.90
CA LEU A 210 12.23 -3.29 -9.60
C LEU A 210 11.16 -3.14 -10.69
N PRO A 211 10.61 -1.94 -10.89
CA PRO A 211 9.66 -1.71 -11.97
C PRO A 211 10.34 -1.89 -13.32
N ILE A 212 9.58 -2.44 -14.28
CA ILE A 212 10.06 -2.67 -15.65
C ILE A 212 10.08 -1.36 -16.46
N ALA A 213 9.28 -0.37 -16.04
CA ALA A 213 9.22 0.98 -16.60
C ALA A 213 8.76 1.98 -15.53
N GLU A 214 9.17 3.24 -15.68
CA GLU A 214 8.73 4.37 -14.86
C GLU A 214 8.44 5.58 -15.75
N PHE A 215 7.23 6.11 -15.68
CA PHE A 215 6.87 7.35 -16.33
C PHE A 215 6.89 8.49 -15.30
N GLN A 216 7.67 9.53 -15.57
CA GLN A 216 7.72 10.70 -14.71
C GLN A 216 6.47 11.55 -14.89
N THR A 217 5.65 11.67 -13.84
CA THR A 217 4.39 12.45 -13.85
C THR A 217 4.59 13.88 -13.32
N GLY A 218 5.68 14.13 -12.61
CA GLY A 218 6.04 15.43 -12.04
C GLY A 218 7.50 15.45 -11.57
N GLU A 219 7.92 16.53 -10.93
CA GLU A 219 9.23 16.57 -10.27
C GLU A 219 9.23 15.55 -9.11
N GLY A 220 10.18 14.61 -9.11
CA GLY A 220 10.27 13.54 -8.10
C GLY A 220 9.15 12.48 -8.13
N GLN A 221 8.11 12.65 -8.96
CA GLN A 221 6.95 11.76 -9.01
C GLN A 221 6.98 10.81 -10.20
N TYR A 222 6.71 9.54 -9.93
CA TYR A 222 6.78 8.46 -10.92
C TYR A 222 5.57 7.54 -10.84
N SER A 223 5.03 7.18 -12.01
CA SER A 223 4.18 6.00 -12.17
C SER A 223 5.07 4.81 -12.52
N SER A 224 5.18 3.87 -11.59
CA SER A 224 6.08 2.71 -11.71
C SER A 224 5.28 1.46 -12.08
N LEU A 225 5.60 0.87 -13.24
CA LEU A 225 4.99 -0.37 -13.71
C LEU A 225 5.80 -1.57 -13.21
N PHE A 226 5.18 -2.36 -12.35
CA PHE A 226 5.78 -3.60 -11.86
C PHE A 226 5.25 -4.79 -12.67
N ALA A 227 6.11 -5.80 -12.80
CA ALA A 227 5.76 -7.10 -13.35
C ALA A 227 5.95 -8.17 -12.28
N PHE A 228 4.85 -8.64 -11.71
CA PHE A 228 4.82 -9.66 -10.69
C PHE A 228 4.75 -11.01 -11.38
N SER A 229 5.86 -11.74 -11.40
CA SER A 229 5.99 -13.00 -12.10
C SER A 229 5.43 -14.16 -11.28
N PHE A 230 4.64 -14.99 -11.93
CA PHE A 230 4.04 -16.21 -11.40
C PHE A 230 4.61 -17.44 -12.11
N PRO A 231 4.32 -18.66 -11.61
CA PRO A 231 4.64 -19.89 -12.33
C PRO A 231 4.12 -19.88 -13.78
N GLU A 232 4.70 -20.74 -14.63
CA GLU A 232 4.34 -20.87 -16.06
C GLU A 232 4.68 -19.65 -16.94
N GLY A 233 5.49 -18.71 -16.43
CA GLY A 233 5.93 -17.55 -17.21
C GLY A 233 4.85 -16.49 -17.43
N LYS A 234 3.79 -16.51 -16.61
CA LYS A 234 2.78 -15.46 -16.58
C LYS A 234 3.19 -14.34 -15.63
N SER A 235 2.74 -13.13 -15.90
CA SER A 235 2.94 -11.99 -15.01
C SER A 235 1.65 -11.22 -14.83
N GLN A 236 1.42 -10.76 -13.61
CA GLN A 236 0.46 -9.69 -13.35
C GLN A 236 1.21 -8.36 -13.43
N LEU A 237 0.72 -7.46 -14.26
CA LEU A 237 1.23 -6.09 -14.28
C LEU A 237 0.39 -5.24 -13.34
N ALA A 238 1.03 -4.30 -12.64
CA ALA A 238 0.34 -3.35 -11.79
C ALA A 238 1.07 -2.00 -11.78
N ILE A 239 0.30 -0.92 -11.59
CA ILE A 239 0.84 0.43 -11.39
C ILE A 239 0.29 0.94 -10.06
N PRO A 240 0.95 0.58 -8.93
CA PRO A 240 0.48 1.00 -7.62
C PRO A 240 0.46 2.52 -7.49
N SER A 241 -0.45 3.01 -6.66
CA SER A 241 -0.56 4.43 -6.38
C SER A 241 -1.03 4.68 -4.96
N TYR A 242 -0.58 5.81 -4.43
CA TYR A 242 -1.08 6.36 -3.18
C TYR A 242 -1.72 7.72 -3.46
N ASP A 243 -2.98 7.87 -3.09
CA ASP A 243 -3.67 9.15 -3.02
C ASP A 243 -3.53 9.67 -1.59
N ILE A 244 -2.72 10.72 -1.42
CA ILE A 244 -2.44 11.30 -0.11
C ILE A 244 -3.65 12.06 0.47
N ASP A 245 -4.50 12.62 -0.39
CA ASP A 245 -5.65 13.41 0.03
C ASP A 245 -6.79 12.49 0.49
N ALA A 246 -6.94 11.33 -0.17
CA ALA A 246 -7.90 10.29 0.20
C ALA A 246 -7.37 9.28 1.24
N ASP A 247 -6.06 9.33 1.56
CA ASP A 247 -5.35 8.33 2.38
C ASP A 247 -5.56 6.90 1.82
N GLU A 248 -5.59 6.75 0.50
CA GLU A 248 -5.93 5.49 -0.18
C GLU A 248 -4.74 4.94 -0.96
N PHE A 249 -4.34 3.70 -0.64
CA PHE A 249 -3.35 2.96 -1.40
C PHE A 249 -4.03 1.90 -2.26
N SER A 250 -3.57 1.73 -3.49
CA SER A 250 -4.03 0.67 -4.36
C SER A 250 -2.88 0.10 -5.17
N VAL A 251 -2.83 -1.23 -5.30
CA VAL A 251 -1.88 -1.95 -6.15
C VAL A 251 -2.20 -1.76 -7.64
N ASN A 252 -3.48 -1.55 -8.01
CA ASN A 252 -3.98 -1.41 -9.39
C ASN A 252 -3.49 -2.51 -10.37
N PRO A 253 -3.93 -3.77 -10.20
CA PRO A 253 -3.69 -4.82 -11.18
C PRO A 253 -4.27 -4.45 -12.56
N LEU A 254 -3.50 -4.64 -13.64
CA LEU A 254 -3.89 -4.25 -15.00
C LEU A 254 -4.66 -5.33 -15.77
N PHE A 255 -4.71 -6.56 -15.25
CA PHE A 255 -5.40 -7.71 -15.84
C PHE A 255 -6.29 -8.39 -14.82
N ASP A 256 -7.39 -8.99 -15.28
CA ASP A 256 -8.23 -9.84 -14.43
C ASP A 256 -7.52 -11.14 -14.02
N GLN A 257 -6.57 -11.59 -14.84
CA GLN A 257 -5.75 -12.78 -14.63
C GLN A 257 -4.33 -12.56 -15.18
N PRO A 258 -3.29 -13.15 -14.57
CA PRO A 258 -1.91 -13.05 -15.07
C PRO A 258 -1.77 -13.52 -16.52
N LEU A 259 -1.03 -12.76 -17.34
CA LEU A 259 -0.83 -13.03 -18.77
C LEU A 259 0.64 -13.34 -19.07
N ALA A 260 0.89 -14.15 -20.10
CA ALA A 260 2.23 -14.34 -20.64
C ALA A 260 2.59 -13.13 -21.54
N VAL A 261 3.24 -12.12 -20.96
CA VAL A 261 3.63 -10.87 -21.64
C VAL A 261 5.15 -10.74 -21.72
N ASN A 262 5.66 -10.17 -22.81
CA ASN A 262 7.08 -9.82 -22.88
C ASN A 262 7.35 -8.53 -22.10
N THR A 263 7.92 -8.67 -20.90
CA THR A 263 8.28 -7.58 -19.99
C THR A 263 9.68 -7.02 -20.22
N THR A 264 10.41 -7.54 -21.20
CA THR A 264 11.76 -7.07 -21.54
C THR A 264 11.67 -5.78 -22.36
N LEU A 265 11.94 -4.65 -21.70
CA LEU A 265 11.91 -3.32 -22.29
C LEU A 265 13.32 -2.77 -22.52
N GLY A 266 13.55 -2.25 -23.74
CA GLY A 266 14.73 -1.45 -24.06
C GLY A 266 14.78 -0.18 -23.22
N SER A 267 15.98 0.31 -22.87
CA SER A 267 16.15 1.47 -21.98
C SER A 267 15.44 2.73 -22.48
N ASN A 268 15.39 2.93 -23.80
CA ASN A 268 14.76 4.06 -24.46
C ASN A 268 13.23 4.09 -24.36
N VAL A 269 12.57 2.99 -23.97
CA VAL A 269 11.10 2.93 -23.83
C VAL A 269 10.63 2.92 -22.39
N ARG A 270 11.53 2.75 -21.41
CA ARG A 270 11.18 2.66 -19.98
C ARG A 270 10.63 3.94 -19.37
N ASN A 271 10.68 5.07 -20.08
CA ASN A 271 10.15 6.38 -19.64
C ASN A 271 9.09 6.94 -20.58
N ASN A 272 8.32 6.08 -21.24
CA ASN A 272 7.22 6.51 -22.12
C ASN A 272 5.89 6.46 -21.38
N ARG A 273 5.01 7.44 -21.66
CA ARG A 273 3.61 7.41 -21.21
C ARG A 273 2.89 6.15 -21.70
N TYR A 274 3.05 5.82 -22.98
CA TYR A 274 2.41 4.65 -23.58
C TYR A 274 3.41 3.51 -23.75
N LEU A 275 3.06 2.34 -23.23
CA LEU A 275 3.81 1.11 -23.39
C LEU A 275 2.98 0.08 -24.16
N VAL A 276 3.64 -0.69 -25.01
CA VAL A 276 3.02 -1.79 -25.74
C VAL A 276 3.88 -3.03 -25.53
N LEU A 277 3.28 -4.06 -24.91
CA LEU A 277 3.94 -5.30 -24.51
C LEU A 277 3.36 -6.45 -25.33
N PRO A 278 4.16 -7.06 -26.24
CA PRO A 278 3.70 -8.23 -26.99
C PRO A 278 3.33 -9.40 -26.08
N LEU A 279 2.29 -10.14 -26.46
CA LEU A 279 1.97 -11.41 -25.81
C LEU A 279 2.99 -12.48 -26.23
N GLN A 280 3.36 -13.36 -25.29
CA GLN A 280 4.23 -14.49 -25.57
C GLN A 280 3.40 -15.68 -26.08
N GLY A 281 3.90 -16.35 -27.13
CA GLY A 281 3.27 -17.56 -27.66
C GLY A 281 1.97 -17.36 -28.45
N GLN A 282 1.48 -16.12 -28.62
CA GLN A 282 0.29 -15.79 -29.39
C GLN A 282 0.42 -14.42 -30.07
N SER A 283 -0.39 -14.18 -31.11
CA SER A 283 -0.50 -12.86 -31.74
C SER A 283 -1.24 -11.90 -30.83
N GLY A 284 -0.75 -10.66 -30.71
CA GLY A 284 -1.40 -9.62 -29.93
C GLY A 284 -0.44 -8.85 -29.04
N ALA A 285 -0.92 -7.76 -28.46
CA ALA A 285 -0.18 -6.98 -27.49
C ALA A 285 -1.11 -6.32 -26.48
N VAL A 286 -0.57 -6.05 -25.30
CA VAL A 286 -1.20 -5.21 -24.29
C VAL A 286 -0.67 -3.80 -24.43
N ALA A 287 -1.55 -2.81 -24.48
CA ALA A 287 -1.18 -1.41 -24.37
C ALA A 287 -1.53 -0.85 -22.98
N ILE A 288 -0.67 0.02 -22.46
CA ILE A 288 -0.76 0.59 -21.12
C ILE A 288 -0.57 2.11 -21.24
N ASP A 289 -1.43 2.87 -20.58
CA ASP A 289 -1.22 4.29 -20.29
C ASP A 289 -0.65 4.41 -18.87
N MET A 290 0.63 4.76 -18.79
CA MET A 290 1.34 4.94 -17.52
C MET A 290 0.89 6.16 -16.74
N GLN A 291 0.33 7.17 -17.42
CA GLN A 291 -0.18 8.39 -16.75
C GLN A 291 -1.52 8.09 -16.10
N GLU A 292 -2.42 7.46 -16.86
CA GLU A 292 -3.76 7.09 -16.40
C GLU A 292 -3.77 5.76 -15.61
N LYS A 293 -2.60 5.13 -15.46
CA LYS A 293 -2.36 3.89 -14.69
C LYS A 293 -3.28 2.72 -15.08
N LYS A 294 -3.64 2.63 -16.36
CA LYS A 294 -4.64 1.66 -16.85
C LYS A 294 -4.24 1.01 -18.17
N ARG A 295 -4.86 -0.14 -18.45
CA ARG A 295 -4.81 -0.77 -19.76
C ARG A 295 -5.57 0.07 -20.78
N ILE A 296 -5.02 0.18 -21.98
CA ILE A 296 -5.71 0.74 -23.15
C ILE A 296 -6.40 -0.42 -23.87
N GLU A 297 -7.71 -0.30 -24.06
CA GLU A 297 -8.47 -1.22 -24.91
C GLU A 297 -8.09 -1.02 -26.37
N LEU A 298 -7.51 -2.06 -26.98
CA LEU A 298 -7.14 -2.07 -28.39
C LEU A 298 -8.22 -2.81 -29.18
N PRO A 299 -8.69 -2.26 -30.32
CA PRO A 299 -9.50 -3.00 -31.26
C PRO A 299 -8.78 -4.26 -31.76
N ALA A 300 -9.52 -5.32 -32.08
CA ALA A 300 -8.97 -6.62 -32.50
C ALA A 300 -8.08 -6.52 -33.77
N ASP A 301 -8.38 -5.58 -34.67
CA ASP A 301 -7.59 -5.32 -35.87
C ASP A 301 -6.30 -4.51 -35.59
N VAL A 302 -6.22 -3.85 -34.43
CA VAL A 302 -5.06 -3.05 -33.99
C VAL A 302 -4.14 -3.87 -33.09
N GLU A 303 -4.68 -4.68 -32.17
CA GLU A 303 -3.89 -5.39 -31.16
C GLU A 303 -2.85 -6.35 -31.75
N THR A 304 -3.10 -6.86 -32.96
CA THR A 304 -2.23 -7.80 -33.69
C THR A 304 -1.18 -7.11 -34.57
N GLN A 305 -1.22 -5.77 -34.66
CA GLN A 305 -0.28 -5.00 -35.48
C GLN A 305 1.10 -4.87 -34.81
N SER A 306 2.06 -4.30 -35.55
CA SER A 306 3.37 -3.99 -34.99
C SER A 306 3.26 -2.94 -33.87
N VAL A 307 4.18 -3.01 -32.90
CA VAL A 307 4.28 -2.05 -31.78
C VAL A 307 4.23 -0.60 -32.26
N GLN A 308 4.91 -0.26 -33.37
CA GLN A 308 4.92 1.09 -33.91
C GLN A 308 3.55 1.53 -34.44
N ASN A 309 2.80 0.63 -35.08
CA ASN A 309 1.46 0.94 -35.57
C ASN A 309 0.46 1.07 -34.42
N ILE A 310 0.55 0.21 -33.40
CA ILE A 310 -0.26 0.32 -32.18
C ILE A 310 0.01 1.67 -31.50
N LEU A 311 1.28 2.05 -31.30
CA LEU A 311 1.62 3.36 -30.72
C LEU A 311 1.10 4.53 -31.55
N ARG A 312 1.12 4.44 -32.88
CA ARG A 312 0.55 5.47 -33.78
C ARG A 312 -0.97 5.57 -33.59
N TRP A 313 -1.64 4.43 -33.51
CA TRP A 313 -3.08 4.37 -33.26
C TRP A 313 -3.44 4.98 -31.90
N ILE A 314 -2.72 4.61 -30.83
CA ILE A 314 -2.94 5.15 -29.48
C ILE A 314 -2.84 6.68 -29.51
N ARG A 315 -1.76 7.25 -30.07
CA ARG A 315 -1.57 8.71 -30.12
C ARG A 315 -2.64 9.46 -30.92
N ALA A 316 -3.33 8.78 -31.84
CA ALA A 316 -4.39 9.38 -32.64
C ALA A 316 -5.77 9.28 -31.97
N ASN A 317 -5.99 8.31 -31.08
CA ASN A 317 -7.32 7.95 -30.57
C ASN A 317 -7.46 8.07 -29.04
N VAL A 318 -6.36 7.99 -28.30
CA VAL A 318 -6.30 8.10 -26.84
C VAL A 318 -5.69 9.46 -26.49
N LYS A 319 -6.40 10.24 -25.68
CA LYS A 319 -5.97 11.59 -25.23
C LYS A 319 -5.38 11.51 -23.83
#